data_AF-A0A976JJI8-F1
#
_entry.id   AF-A0A976JJI8-F1
#
_cell.length_a   1.000
_cell.length_b   1.000
_cell.length_c   1.000
_cell.angle_alpha   90.00
_cell.angle_beta   90.00
_cell.angle_gamma   90.00
#
_symmetry.space_group_name_H-M   'P 1'
#
loop_
_entity.id
_entity.type
_entity.pdbx_description
1 polymer ?
#
loop_
_entity_poly.entity_id
_entity_poly.type
_entity_poly.pdbx_seq_one_letter_code
_entity_poly.pdbx_strand_id
1 'polypeptide(L)'
;MSEHRASKKLHAMGIPLLVSEQWLRERGCGQLDIGRLYQEKLQLYEVKSSFRLSKKQYLRLQKTSALLSELLDKESELSLYVWRKEDCFDWIPLL
;
A
#
# COMPACT_ATOMS: atom_id res chain seq x y z
N MET A 1 4.92 -15.59 -1.76
CA MET A 1 4.96 -15.91 -0.31
C MET A 1 5.06 -14.65 0.57
N SER A 2 5.81 -13.62 0.17
CA SER A 2 5.96 -12.38 0.96
C SER A 2 4.65 -11.61 1.13
N GLU A 3 3.92 -11.37 0.04
CA GLU A 3 2.69 -10.56 0.05
C GLU A 3 1.57 -11.16 0.90
N HIS A 4 1.29 -12.46 0.76
CA HIS A 4 0.26 -13.13 1.57
C HIS A 4 0.56 -13.06 3.08
N ARG A 5 1.83 -13.25 3.48
CA ARG A 5 2.24 -13.11 4.89
C ARG A 5 2.12 -11.66 5.38
N ALA A 6 2.57 -10.70 4.56
CA ALA A 6 2.45 -9.28 4.84
C ALA A 6 0.99 -8.88 5.00
N SER A 7 0.12 -9.32 4.09
CA SER A 7 -1.33 -9.08 4.09
C SER A 7 -1.95 -9.60 5.39
N LYS A 8 -1.72 -10.87 5.74
CA LYS A 8 -2.26 -11.45 6.99
C LYS A 8 -1.85 -10.65 8.22
N LYS A 9 -0.59 -10.22 8.31
CA LYS A 9 -0.08 -9.44 9.44
C LYS A 9 -0.65 -8.03 9.48
N LEU A 10 -0.69 -7.35 8.33
CA LEU A 10 -1.17 -5.98 8.20
C LEU A 10 -2.66 -5.84 8.45
N HIS A 11 -3.44 -6.75 7.88
CA HIS A 11 -4.88 -6.83 8.04
C HIS A 11 -5.31 -7.27 9.45
N ALA A 12 -4.46 -7.99 10.20
CA ALA A 12 -4.76 -8.32 11.60
C ALA A 12 -4.72 -7.09 12.55
N MET A 13 -4.13 -5.98 12.10
CA MET A 13 -3.92 -4.77 12.90
C MET A 13 -4.88 -3.62 12.53
N GLY A 14 -5.77 -3.78 11.55
CA GLY A 14 -6.68 -2.72 11.09
C GLY A 14 -7.79 -3.27 10.21
N ILE A 15 -8.62 -2.41 9.63
CA ILE A 15 -9.69 -2.84 8.72
C ILE A 15 -9.09 -3.02 7.32
N PRO A 16 -9.16 -4.21 6.70
CA PRO A 16 -8.64 -4.42 5.35
C PRO A 16 -9.34 -3.54 4.33
N LEU A 17 -8.57 -2.90 3.47
CA LEU A 17 -9.10 -2.16 2.32
C LEU A 17 -8.99 -3.03 1.08
N LEU A 18 -10.12 -3.49 0.56
CA LEU A 18 -10.18 -4.28 -0.65
C LEU A 18 -10.52 -3.38 -1.84
N VAL A 19 -9.58 -3.24 -2.78
CA VAL A 19 -9.77 -2.43 -3.99
C VAL A 19 -9.53 -3.29 -5.21
N SER A 20 -10.42 -3.20 -6.19
CA SER A 20 -10.21 -3.86 -7.48
C SER A 20 -9.06 -3.19 -8.22
N GLU A 21 -8.00 -3.94 -8.52
CA GLU A 21 -6.90 -3.44 -9.32
C GLU A 21 -7.33 -2.97 -10.71
N GLN A 22 -8.33 -3.65 -11.30
CA GLN A 22 -8.86 -3.26 -12.60
C GLN A 22 -9.49 -1.87 -12.53
N TRP A 23 -10.30 -1.62 -11.51
CA TRP A 23 -10.96 -0.34 -11.28
C TRP A 23 -9.95 0.81 -11.10
N LEU A 24 -8.81 0.54 -10.44
CA LEU A 24 -7.70 1.47 -10.32
C LEU A 24 -7.02 1.73 -11.66
N ARG A 25 -6.70 0.67 -12.42
CA ARG A 25 -6.05 0.80 -13.73
C ARG A 25 -6.89 1.59 -14.73
N GLU A 26 -8.21 1.38 -14.74
CA GLU A 26 -9.15 2.14 -15.58
C GLU A 26 -9.14 3.65 -15.29
N ARG A 27 -8.70 4.06 -14.10
CA ARG A 27 -8.56 5.47 -13.67
C ARG A 27 -7.12 5.98 -13.78
N GLY A 28 -6.24 5.26 -14.47
CA GLY A 28 -4.83 5.64 -14.63
C GLY A 28 -4.01 5.54 -13.34
N CYS A 29 -4.47 4.77 -12.36
CA CYS A 29 -3.79 4.53 -11.10
C CYS A 29 -2.85 3.30 -11.13
N GLY A 30 -2.19 3.06 -10.01
CA GLY A 30 -1.33 1.92 -9.74
C GLY A 30 -2.09 0.65 -9.42
N GLN A 31 -1.32 -0.40 -9.15
CA GLN A 31 -1.78 -1.50 -8.31
C GLN A 31 -1.45 -1.14 -6.87
N LEU A 32 -2.22 -1.69 -5.94
CA LEU A 32 -2.00 -1.56 -4.51
C LEU A 32 -1.95 -2.98 -3.95
N ASP A 33 -0.81 -3.38 -3.39
CA ASP A 33 -0.67 -4.75 -2.88
C ASP A 33 -1.49 -4.93 -1.60
N ILE A 34 -1.37 -3.99 -0.66
CA ILE A 34 -2.05 -4.07 0.64
C ILE A 34 -2.54 -2.68 1.04
N GLY A 35 -3.81 -2.58 1.42
CA GLY A 35 -4.38 -1.37 2.03
C GLY A 35 -5.10 -1.72 3.33
N ARG A 36 -5.08 -0.80 4.30
CA ARG A 36 -5.91 -0.90 5.50
C ARG A 36 -6.33 0.46 6.01
N LEU A 37 -7.44 0.51 6.73
CA LEU A 37 -7.80 1.65 7.59
C LEU A 37 -7.31 1.35 9.02
N TYR A 38 -6.47 2.23 9.55
CA TYR A 38 -5.95 2.14 10.91
C TYR A 38 -5.84 3.53 11.51
N GLN A 39 -6.36 3.72 12.73
CA GLN A 39 -6.35 5.03 13.42
C GLN A 39 -6.86 6.18 12.52
N GLU A 40 -8.00 5.99 11.86
CA GLU A 40 -8.61 6.97 10.95
C GLU A 40 -7.79 7.34 9.70
N LYS A 41 -6.70 6.62 9.39
CA LYS A 41 -5.88 6.83 8.20
C LYS A 41 -5.87 5.61 7.29
N LEU A 42 -5.85 5.86 5.98
CA LEU A 42 -5.60 4.84 4.96
C LEU A 42 -4.10 4.58 4.91
N GLN A 43 -3.68 3.40 5.33
CA GLN A 43 -2.30 2.97 5.21
C GLN A 43 -2.17 2.05 4.01
N LEU A 44 -1.41 2.51 3.02
CA LEU A 44 -1.25 1.88 1.73
C LEU A 44 0.17 1.37 1.58
N TYR A 45 0.32 0.10 1.22
CA TYR A 45 1.61 -0.57 1.19
C TYR A 45 1.87 -1.20 -0.17
N GLU A 46 3.08 -0.97 -0.67
CA GLU A 46 3.70 -1.76 -1.74
C GLU A 46 4.69 -2.74 -1.12
N VAL A 47 4.56 -4.01 -1.44
CA VAL A 47 5.41 -5.09 -0.91
C VAL A 47 6.60 -5.32 -1.84
N LYS A 48 7.81 -5.15 -1.32
CA LYS A 48 9.05 -5.39 -2.07
C LYS A 48 10.04 -6.24 -1.28
N SER A 49 10.95 -6.88 -2.01
CA SER A 49 12.16 -7.49 -1.44
C SER A 49 13.32 -6.51 -1.30
N SER A 50 13.18 -5.27 -1.79
CA SER A 50 14.20 -4.24 -1.75
C SER A 50 13.58 -2.85 -1.59
N PHE A 51 14.39 -1.87 -1.20
CA PHE A 51 13.97 -0.48 -1.00
C PHE A 51 13.79 0.34 -2.27
N ARG A 52 13.89 -0.29 -3.44
CA ARG A 52 13.89 0.43 -4.72
C ARG A 52 12.50 0.42 -5.35
N LEU A 53 12.00 1.62 -5.61
CA LEU A 53 10.78 1.85 -6.36
C LEU A 53 11.12 2.68 -7.62
N SER A 54 10.62 2.27 -8.79
CA SER A 54 10.81 3.07 -9.99
C SER A 54 9.98 4.36 -9.91
N LYS A 55 10.48 5.47 -10.50
CA LYS A 55 9.76 6.75 -10.52
C LYS A 55 8.34 6.62 -11.10
N LYS A 56 8.17 5.82 -12.17
CA LYS A 56 6.86 5.56 -12.78
C LYS A 56 5.93 4.82 -11.82
N GLN A 57 6.45 3.84 -11.08
CA GLN A 57 5.66 3.09 -10.12
C GLN A 57 5.23 3.97 -8.94
N TYR A 58 6.15 4.77 -8.41
CA TYR A 58 5.86 5.74 -7.35
C TYR A 58 4.74 6.70 -7.74
N LEU A 59 4.82 7.31 -8.94
CA LEU A 59 3.76 8.22 -9.42
C LEU A 59 2.40 7.53 -9.53
N ARG A 60 2.37 6.25 -9.93
CA ARG A 60 1.14 5.46 -10.00
C ARG A 60 0.55 5.17 -8.61
N LEU A 61 1.40 4.87 -7.63
CA LEU A 61 0.98 4.66 -6.25
C LEU A 61 0.48 5.96 -5.61
N GLN A 62 1.13 7.10 -5.88
CA GLN A 62 0.64 8.40 -5.41
C GLN A 62 -0.75 8.72 -5.96
N LYS A 63 -1.01 8.48 -7.25
CA LYS A 63 -2.36 8.64 -7.82
C LYS A 63 -3.39 7.74 -7.13
N THR A 64 -3.00 6.51 -6.82
CA THR A 64 -3.85 5.56 -6.08
C THR A 64 -4.17 6.10 -4.68
N SER A 65 -3.15 6.62 -3.99
CA SER A 65 -3.28 7.22 -2.65
C SER A 65 -4.24 8.41 -2.66
N ALA A 66 -4.02 9.36 -3.57
CA ALA A 66 -4.87 10.53 -3.72
C ALA A 66 -6.33 10.16 -4.03
N LEU A 67 -6.54 9.26 -5.00
CA LEU A 67 -7.88 8.81 -5.39
C LEU A 67 -8.62 8.15 -4.21
N LEU A 68 -7.97 7.26 -3.47
CA LEU A 68 -8.59 6.56 -2.34
C LEU A 68 -8.83 7.50 -1.15
N SER A 69 -7.91 8.44 -0.92
CA SER A 69 -8.04 9.48 0.10
C SER A 69 -9.28 10.35 -0.14
N GLU A 70 -9.48 10.78 -1.39
CA GLU A 70 -10.64 11.56 -1.81
C GLU A 70 -11.94 10.73 -1.73
N LEU A 71 -11.94 9.50 -2.25
CA LEU A 71 -13.15 8.66 -2.29
C LEU A 71 -13.68 8.30 -0.90
N LEU A 72 -12.79 8.09 0.06
CA LEU A 72 -13.14 7.64 1.40
C LEU A 72 -13.17 8.77 2.43
N ASP A 73 -12.83 10.00 2.03
CA ASP A 73 -12.68 11.16 2.91
C ASP A 73 -11.78 10.85 4.12
N LYS A 74 -10.57 10.32 3.83
CA LYS A 74 -9.58 9.93 4.83
C LYS A 74 -8.19 10.30 4.37
N GLU A 75 -7.34 10.77 5.28
CA GLU A 75 -5.92 10.92 5.01
C GLU A 75 -5.29 9.58 4.61
N SER A 76 -4.36 9.60 3.65
CA SER A 76 -3.65 8.41 3.21
C SER A 76 -2.15 8.53 3.39
N GLU A 77 -1.52 7.45 3.85
CA GLU A 77 -0.06 7.31 3.98
C GLU A 77 0.41 6.16 3.10
N LEU A 78 1.32 6.46 2.18
CA LEU A 78 1.94 5.47 1.31
C LEU A 78 3.28 5.02 1.90
N SER A 79 3.50 3.72 1.99
CA SER A 79 4.72 3.15 2.56
C SER A 79 5.22 1.94 1.77
N LEU A 80 6.54 1.72 1.79
CA LEU A 80 7.11 0.46 1.33
C LEU A 80 7.12 -0.55 2.48
N TYR A 81 6.60 -1.75 2.21
CA TYR A 81 6.73 -2.90 3.08
C TYR A 81 7.85 -3.79 2.55
N VAL A 82 9.02 -3.72 3.18
CA VAL A 82 10.19 -4.50 2.75
C VAL A 82 10.32 -5.77 3.57
N TRP A 83 10.22 -6.92 2.89
CA TRP A 83 10.39 -8.22 3.52
C TRP A 83 11.84 -8.68 3.44
N ARG A 84 12.44 -9.01 4.59
CA ARG A 84 13.76 -9.67 4.69
C ARG A 84 13.61 -11.07 5.29
N LYS A 85 14.51 -11.99 4.91
CA LYS A 85 14.48 -13.43 5.28
C LYS A 85 14.44 -13.72 6.79
N GLU A 86 14.78 -12.76 7.65
CA GLU A 86 14.88 -12.92 9.11
C GLU A 86 13.65 -12.42 9.87
N ASP A 87 12.50 -12.20 9.20
CA ASP A 87 11.31 -11.59 9.82
C ASP A 87 11.59 -10.19 10.44
N CYS A 88 12.65 -9.52 9.99
CA CYS A 88 12.92 -8.12 10.28
C CYS A 88 12.13 -7.26 9.28
N PHE A 89 11.35 -6.30 9.78
CA PHE A 89 10.46 -5.46 8.98
C PHE A 89 10.85 -4.00 9.10
N ASP A 90 11.04 -3.35 7.95
CA ASP A 90 11.23 -1.90 7.88
C ASP A 90 10.01 -1.29 7.18
N TRP A 91 9.44 -0.26 7.80
CA TRP A 91 8.40 0.59 7.20
C TRP A 91 9.08 1.88 6.79
N ILE A 92 9.02 2.20 5.50
CA ILE A 92 9.60 3.43 5.01
C ILE A 92 8.48 4.27 4.41
N PRO A 93 8.14 5.40 5.06
CA PRO A 93 7.25 6.39 4.48
C PRO A 93 7.79 6.81 3.12
N LEU A 94 6.92 6.76 2.12
CA LEU A 94 7.19 7.35 0.82
C LEU A 94 6.79 8.82 0.90
N LEU A 95 7.78 9.69 1.17
CA LEU A 95 7.65 11.15 1.10
C LEU A 95 7.11 11.57 -0.26
#